data_AF-A0AAN1XVT4-F1
#
_entry.id   AF-A0AAN1XVT4-F1
#
_cell.length_a   1.000
_cell.length_b   1.000
_cell.length_c   1.000
_cell.angle_alpha   90.00
_cell.angle_beta   90.00
_cell.angle_gamma   90.00
#
_symmetry.space_group_name_H-M   'P 1'
#
loop_
_entity.id
_entity.type
_entity.pdbx_description
1 polymer ?
#
loop_
_entity_poly.entity_id
_entity_poly.type
_entity_poly.pdbx_seq_one_letter_code
_entity_poly.pdbx_strand_id
1 'polypeptide(L)'
;MAAALEGYASATSVAPGDTLDLHVRASSAAFAHVAMQVVRRGRTDEPMLATTGDAFVPDGVQDDAALAVAGCNWPAADGLRITVPADWRSGYYLAHVSSGGAETWIPFFVRAANPGAQSRILVKMSDATAQAYTAWGGRSLYTAPHAPHISFDRPYDDLALFERYQVPFLQWLESRGIAYDLCSSLDLHRDPQLLAPYRLLVSIGHDEYWSLEMRDAVEAFVAAGGNVAFFSANTCYWQIRLALDGARIMTCYKETEGNPPDPSRDDPRRVTVRWYEPPVNRPESRLTGVSYKYGAGWWIDPTVPAQRYRGYTVADAGDWTLAGTGARNGDMFGAGTSVDDAILGYETDAVGDGTPPDFRVVARADLRDWAPHGQGGGASLGWYQRRGVVFTAGTVNWAGGLSAGGTNVVDTIASNVLRALTAAPVQPLAIPNADFSDWNGDLPAFWTIDGDGTLDAADPDEDANANTFRFAPQPVLARIDASTGETWAGRPDLSLDGRTRYGAGAWVRASSRGATIRLQTTDTWTDFGRAEHSGNGQWEYLFALGTPGRDGAVPARVKLQVAAGTQAVYGGVTVVPAFAPAP
;
A
#
# COMPACT_ATOMS: atom_id res chain seq x y z
N MET A 1 1.73 39.27 0.62
CA MET A 1 0.78 39.84 -0.37
C MET A 1 0.15 38.66 -1.08
N ALA A 2 -1.14 38.70 -1.40
CA ALA A 2 -1.77 37.65 -2.21
C ALA A 2 -1.05 37.53 -3.55
N ALA A 3 -0.90 36.30 -4.06
CA ALA A 3 -0.30 36.08 -5.36
C ALA A 3 -1.17 36.71 -6.45
N ALA A 4 -0.53 37.16 -7.54
CA ALA A 4 -1.25 37.81 -8.64
C ALA A 4 -2.04 36.83 -9.51
N LEU A 5 -1.62 35.57 -9.54
CA LEU A 5 -2.32 34.44 -10.15
C LEU A 5 -2.28 33.24 -9.20
N GLU A 6 -3.40 32.55 -9.07
CA GLU A 6 -3.55 31.33 -8.27
C GLU A 6 -4.55 30.42 -8.96
N GLY A 7 -4.42 29.10 -8.78
CA GLY A 7 -5.40 28.20 -9.36
C GLY A 7 -5.36 26.78 -8.84
N TYR A 8 -6.41 26.04 -9.19
CA TYR A 8 -6.57 24.63 -8.89
C TYR A 8 -7.33 23.92 -10.01
N ALA A 9 -7.20 22.60 -10.06
CA ALA A 9 -7.89 21.78 -11.05
C ALA A 9 -9.17 21.19 -10.47
N SER A 10 -10.22 21.02 -11.28
CA SER A 10 -11.52 20.47 -10.88
C SER A 10 -11.47 19.00 -10.44
N ALA A 11 -10.40 18.28 -10.77
CA ALA A 11 -10.09 16.94 -10.31
C ALA A 11 -8.60 16.79 -10.01
N THR A 12 -8.23 15.84 -9.13
CA THR A 12 -6.82 15.49 -8.87
C THR A 12 -6.25 14.65 -10.00
N SER A 13 -7.10 13.85 -10.64
CA SER A 13 -6.72 12.89 -11.65
C SER A 13 -7.83 12.70 -12.68
N VAL A 14 -7.42 12.38 -13.90
CA VAL A 14 -8.29 12.20 -15.09
C VAL A 14 -7.73 11.07 -15.95
N ALA A 15 -8.59 10.34 -16.65
CA ALA A 15 -8.19 9.35 -17.65
C ALA A 15 -8.21 9.97 -19.06
N PRO A 16 -7.51 9.37 -20.04
CA PRO A 16 -7.66 9.74 -21.44
C PRO A 16 -9.12 9.71 -21.89
N GLY A 17 -9.57 10.78 -22.54
CA GLY A 17 -10.97 11.03 -22.90
C GLY A 17 -11.75 11.89 -21.89
N ASP A 18 -11.29 11.99 -20.65
CA ASP A 18 -11.92 12.87 -19.64
C ASP A 18 -11.59 14.35 -19.92
N THR A 19 -12.36 15.24 -19.28
CA THR A 19 -12.11 16.69 -19.28
C THR A 19 -11.72 17.18 -17.88
N LEU A 20 -10.78 18.11 -17.82
CA LEU A 20 -10.33 18.79 -16.61
C LEU A 20 -10.52 20.29 -16.77
N ASP A 21 -11.25 20.91 -15.86
CA ASP A 21 -11.40 22.36 -15.81
C ASP A 21 -10.34 22.95 -14.86
N LEU A 22 -9.69 24.04 -15.29
CA LEU A 22 -8.85 24.83 -14.41
C LEU A 22 -9.63 26.02 -13.89
N HIS A 23 -9.51 26.25 -12.58
CA HIS A 23 -10.08 27.38 -11.89
C HIS A 23 -8.94 28.31 -11.54
N VAL A 24 -8.87 29.47 -12.19
CA VAL A 24 -7.76 30.41 -12.04
C VAL A 24 -8.31 31.76 -11.59
N ARG A 25 -7.74 32.28 -10.49
CA ARG A 25 -8.01 33.62 -9.98
C ARG A 25 -6.88 34.56 -10.36
N ALA A 26 -7.23 35.73 -10.89
CA ALA A 26 -6.34 36.87 -11.04
C ALA A 26 -6.67 37.94 -9.99
N SER A 27 -5.65 38.57 -9.42
CA SER A 27 -5.84 39.63 -8.41
C SER A 27 -6.40 40.93 -8.99
N SER A 28 -6.30 41.13 -10.30
CA SER A 28 -6.86 42.28 -11.02
C SER A 28 -7.00 41.99 -12.52
N ALA A 29 -7.75 42.84 -13.23
CA ALA A 29 -7.91 42.77 -14.68
C ALA A 29 -6.58 42.83 -15.48
N ALA A 30 -5.52 43.39 -14.89
CA ALA A 30 -4.20 43.44 -15.53
C ALA A 30 -3.59 42.04 -15.75
N PHE A 31 -4.03 41.03 -15.00
CA PHE A 31 -3.55 39.65 -15.09
C PHE A 31 -4.62 38.68 -15.63
N ALA A 32 -5.79 39.18 -16.04
CA ALA A 32 -6.93 38.34 -16.40
C ALA A 32 -6.68 37.48 -17.66
N HIS A 33 -6.05 38.05 -18.68
CA HIS A 33 -5.64 37.30 -19.87
C HIS A 33 -4.39 36.49 -19.56
N VAL A 34 -4.48 35.17 -19.63
CA VAL A 34 -3.40 34.25 -19.25
C VAL A 34 -2.99 33.35 -20.41
N ALA A 35 -1.70 32.99 -20.41
CA ALA A 35 -1.18 31.88 -21.20
C ALA A 35 -1.05 30.64 -20.31
N MET A 36 -1.42 29.47 -20.84
CA MET A 36 -1.28 28.19 -20.17
C MET A 36 -0.39 27.25 -20.98
N GLN A 37 0.56 26.59 -20.30
CA GLN A 37 1.33 25.47 -20.83
C GLN A 37 1.15 24.25 -19.92
N VAL A 38 0.68 23.15 -20.49
CA VAL A 38 0.65 21.86 -19.79
C VAL A 38 1.93 21.11 -20.09
N VAL A 39 2.61 20.66 -19.06
CA VAL A 39 3.81 19.81 -19.15
C VAL A 39 3.57 18.49 -18.44
N ARG A 40 4.01 17.38 -19.04
CA ARG A 40 4.18 16.11 -18.33
C ARG A 40 5.57 16.12 -17.71
N ARG A 41 5.62 16.10 -16.38
CA ARG A 41 6.88 16.00 -15.63
C ARG A 41 7.36 14.56 -15.65
N GLY A 42 8.61 14.36 -16.04
CA GLY A 42 9.26 13.06 -16.17
C GLY A 42 10.77 13.22 -16.20
N ARG A 43 11.49 12.22 -16.73
CA ARG A 43 12.96 12.28 -16.93
C ARG A 43 13.36 13.55 -17.69
N THR A 44 12.55 13.92 -18.67
CA THR A 44 12.57 15.23 -19.33
C THR A 44 11.14 15.73 -19.37
N ASP A 45 10.96 17.02 -19.14
CA ASP A 45 9.62 17.61 -19.23
C ASP A 45 9.15 17.63 -20.67
N GLU A 46 7.96 17.09 -20.90
CA GLU A 46 7.34 17.01 -22.21
C GLU A 46 6.24 18.08 -22.29
N PRO A 47 6.36 19.10 -23.16
CA PRO A 47 5.26 20.02 -23.42
C PRO A 47 4.10 19.29 -24.10
N MET A 48 2.91 19.39 -23.52
CA MET A 48 1.75 18.60 -23.94
C MET A 48 0.70 19.45 -24.67
N LEU A 49 0.42 20.64 -24.14
CA LEU A 49 -0.59 21.55 -24.65
C LEU A 49 -0.19 22.99 -24.34
N ALA A 50 -0.49 23.92 -25.24
CA ALA A 50 -0.42 25.34 -24.97
C ALA A 50 -1.71 26.01 -25.44
N THR A 51 -2.26 26.92 -24.63
CA THR A 51 -3.46 27.70 -24.96
C THR A 51 -3.44 29.04 -24.24
N THR A 52 -4.41 29.88 -24.53
CA THR A 52 -4.68 31.13 -23.81
C THR A 52 -6.11 31.12 -23.29
N GLY A 53 -6.37 31.86 -22.24
CA GLY A 53 -7.69 31.97 -21.66
C GLY A 53 -7.81 33.14 -20.69
N ASP A 54 -8.91 33.16 -19.96
CA ASP A 54 -9.26 34.24 -19.05
C ASP A 54 -9.44 33.71 -17.63
N ALA A 55 -8.63 34.23 -16.71
CA ALA A 55 -8.75 34.02 -15.29
C ALA A 55 -9.91 34.85 -14.70
N PHE A 56 -10.57 34.28 -13.70
CA PHE A 56 -11.59 34.96 -12.92
C PHE A 56 -10.99 36.11 -12.10
N VAL A 57 -11.60 37.29 -12.16
CA VAL A 57 -11.27 38.43 -11.30
C VAL A 57 -12.43 38.64 -10.33
N PRO A 58 -12.22 38.51 -9.01
CA PRO A 58 -13.29 38.68 -8.04
C PRO A 58 -13.76 40.13 -7.92
N ASP A 59 -15.07 40.31 -7.75
CA ASP A 59 -15.68 41.60 -7.40
C ASP A 59 -15.42 41.92 -5.92
N GLY A 60 -14.19 42.35 -5.62
CA GLY A 60 -13.75 42.71 -4.27
C GLY A 60 -12.88 41.66 -3.59
N VAL A 61 -12.70 41.81 -2.28
CA VAL A 61 -11.82 40.95 -1.47
C VAL A 61 -12.54 39.66 -1.09
N GLN A 62 -11.91 38.52 -1.35
CA GLN A 62 -12.37 37.21 -0.89
C GLN A 62 -11.78 36.87 0.48
N ASP A 63 -12.51 36.10 1.28
CA ASP A 63 -12.01 35.52 2.52
C ASP A 63 -11.34 34.17 2.21
N ASP A 64 -10.05 34.22 1.88
CA ASP A 64 -9.27 33.04 1.52
C ASP A 64 -9.23 32.01 2.67
N ALA A 65 -9.33 32.45 3.93
CA ALA A 65 -9.36 31.54 5.06
C ALA A 65 -10.67 30.73 5.11
N ALA A 66 -11.80 31.34 4.75
CA ALA A 66 -13.07 30.63 4.60
C ALA A 66 -13.05 29.70 3.37
N LEU A 67 -12.52 30.18 2.24
CA LEU A 67 -12.43 29.41 0.99
C LEU A 67 -11.51 28.20 1.12
N ALA A 68 -10.42 28.29 1.88
CA ALA A 68 -9.48 27.18 2.09
C ALA A 68 -10.14 25.96 2.75
N VAL A 69 -11.22 26.18 3.51
CA VAL A 69 -11.97 25.16 4.23
C VAL A 69 -13.20 24.69 3.44
N ALA A 70 -13.92 25.62 2.80
CA ALA A 70 -15.15 25.34 2.08
C ALA A 70 -14.93 24.90 0.62
N GLY A 71 -13.78 25.23 0.04
CA GLY A 71 -13.54 25.23 -1.40
C GLY A 71 -13.75 26.62 -2.00
N CYS A 72 -12.91 26.97 -2.98
CA CYS A 72 -12.93 28.28 -3.60
C CYS A 72 -14.16 28.53 -4.47
N ASN A 73 -14.66 27.47 -5.13
CA ASN A 73 -15.79 27.51 -6.06
C ASN A 73 -15.67 28.66 -7.09
N TRP A 74 -14.45 28.94 -7.55
CA TRP A 74 -14.24 29.89 -8.63
C TRP A 74 -14.87 29.33 -9.91
N PRO A 75 -15.39 30.16 -10.83
CA PRO A 75 -15.84 29.66 -12.12
C PRO A 75 -14.66 28.99 -12.87
N ALA A 76 -14.97 28.06 -13.77
CA ALA A 76 -13.96 27.53 -14.68
C ALA A 76 -13.40 28.70 -15.52
N ALA A 77 -12.08 28.75 -15.66
CA ALA A 77 -11.43 29.79 -16.46
C ALA A 77 -11.71 29.54 -17.94
N ASP A 78 -12.22 30.56 -18.63
CA ASP A 78 -12.60 30.47 -20.03
C ASP A 78 -11.37 30.16 -20.88
N GLY A 79 -11.47 29.16 -21.76
CA GLY A 79 -10.36 28.72 -22.62
C GLY A 79 -9.30 27.83 -21.95
N LEU A 80 -9.41 27.54 -20.64
CA LEU A 80 -8.44 26.71 -19.90
C LEU A 80 -8.95 25.29 -19.56
N ARG A 81 -9.98 24.81 -20.27
CA ARG A 81 -10.41 23.40 -20.20
C ARG A 81 -9.44 22.51 -20.95
N ILE A 82 -9.00 21.43 -20.30
CA ILE A 82 -8.17 20.38 -20.90
C ILE A 82 -9.07 19.20 -21.24
N THR A 83 -9.13 18.80 -22.51
CA THR A 83 -9.66 17.49 -22.91
C THR A 83 -8.48 16.56 -23.06
N VAL A 84 -8.38 15.51 -22.23
CA VAL A 84 -7.21 14.63 -22.18
C VAL A 84 -7.16 13.77 -23.45
N PRO A 85 -6.18 13.95 -24.36
CA PRO A 85 -6.05 13.15 -25.57
C PRO A 85 -5.79 11.67 -25.27
N ALA A 86 -6.20 10.80 -26.20
CA ALA A 86 -6.10 9.34 -26.06
C ALA A 86 -4.65 8.82 -25.94
N ASP A 87 -3.66 9.60 -26.41
CA ASP A 87 -2.24 9.27 -26.40
C ASP A 87 -1.49 9.83 -25.18
N TRP A 88 -2.16 10.60 -24.31
CA TRP A 88 -1.56 11.01 -23.05
C TRP A 88 -1.33 9.78 -22.16
N ARG A 89 -0.07 9.58 -21.78
CA ARG A 89 0.37 8.47 -20.94
C ARG A 89 0.08 8.77 -19.49
N SER A 90 0.00 7.71 -18.67
CA SER A 90 -0.10 7.93 -17.23
C SER A 90 1.13 8.70 -16.71
N GLY A 91 0.91 9.63 -15.80
CA GLY A 91 1.99 10.51 -15.33
C GLY A 91 1.51 11.70 -14.51
N TYR A 92 2.49 12.45 -14.02
CA TYR A 92 2.31 13.70 -13.29
C TYR A 92 2.39 14.87 -14.28
N TYR A 93 1.35 15.70 -14.26
CA TYR A 93 1.20 16.82 -15.18
C TYR A 93 1.04 18.11 -14.39
N LEU A 94 1.55 19.19 -14.97
CA LEU A 94 1.42 20.53 -14.43
C LEU A 94 0.87 21.47 -15.49
N ALA A 95 -0.14 22.25 -15.15
CA ALA A 95 -0.52 23.43 -15.91
C ALA A 95 0.20 24.65 -15.33
N HIS A 96 1.13 25.21 -16.10
CA HIS A 96 1.75 26.50 -15.86
C HIS A 96 0.86 27.59 -16.43
N VAL A 97 0.31 28.45 -15.59
CA VAL A 97 -0.50 29.59 -16.02
C VAL A 97 0.24 30.87 -15.71
N SER A 98 0.38 31.77 -16.69
CA SER A 98 1.16 33.00 -16.54
C SER A 98 0.51 34.21 -17.20
N SER A 99 0.74 35.39 -16.63
CA SER A 99 0.35 36.68 -17.20
C SER A 99 1.16 37.81 -16.57
N GLY A 100 1.72 38.72 -17.39
CA GLY A 100 2.38 39.93 -16.89
C GLY A 100 3.50 39.71 -15.87
N GLY A 101 4.20 38.56 -15.93
CA GLY A 101 5.24 38.18 -14.96
C GLY A 101 4.73 37.49 -13.68
N ALA A 102 3.40 37.38 -13.50
CA ALA A 102 2.78 36.51 -12.51
C ALA A 102 2.65 35.09 -13.06
N GLU A 103 2.71 34.09 -12.17
CA GLU A 103 2.54 32.70 -12.54
C GLU A 103 1.93 31.85 -11.42
N THR A 104 1.34 30.71 -11.79
CA THR A 104 0.92 29.65 -10.87
C THR A 104 1.08 28.29 -11.55
N TRP A 105 1.29 27.24 -10.74
CA TRP A 105 1.49 25.87 -11.20
C TRP A 105 0.41 24.98 -10.59
N ILE A 106 -0.38 24.33 -11.45
CA ILE A 106 -1.54 23.55 -11.03
C ILE A 106 -1.28 22.06 -11.33
N PRO A 107 -1.06 21.22 -10.30
CA PRO A 107 -0.79 19.81 -10.48
C PRO A 107 -2.06 19.01 -10.77
N PHE A 108 -1.93 17.99 -11.63
CA PHE A 108 -2.91 16.93 -11.80
C PHE A 108 -2.23 15.65 -12.29
N PHE A 109 -2.94 14.53 -12.21
CA PHE A 109 -2.44 13.23 -12.66
C PHE A 109 -3.25 12.71 -13.84
N VAL A 110 -2.58 12.09 -14.80
CA VAL A 110 -3.24 11.34 -15.86
C VAL A 110 -3.16 9.86 -15.50
N ARG A 111 -4.31 9.20 -15.43
CA ARG A 111 -4.42 7.74 -15.19
C ARG A 111 -4.17 6.99 -16.50
N ALA A 112 -3.90 5.69 -16.40
CA ALA A 112 -3.77 4.85 -17.59
C ALA A 112 -5.10 4.72 -18.33
N ALA A 113 -5.06 4.80 -19.66
CA ALA A 113 -6.22 4.48 -20.51
C ALA A 113 -6.70 3.03 -20.31
N ASN A 114 -5.75 2.11 -20.14
CA ASN A 114 -5.99 0.69 -19.93
C ASN A 114 -5.19 0.24 -18.69
N PRO A 115 -5.77 0.33 -17.48
CA PRO A 115 -5.09 -0.03 -16.23
C PRO A 115 -4.45 -1.42 -16.28
N GLY A 116 -3.18 -1.52 -15.90
CA GLY A 116 -2.48 -2.81 -15.83
C GLY A 116 -1.97 -3.37 -17.17
N ALA A 117 -2.26 -2.69 -18.29
CA ALA A 117 -1.90 -3.15 -19.63
C ALA A 117 -0.45 -2.81 -20.01
N GLN A 118 0.00 -1.59 -19.68
CA GLN A 118 1.36 -1.11 -20.00
C GLN A 118 2.33 -1.31 -18.83
N SER A 119 1.82 -1.34 -17.60
CA SER A 119 2.61 -1.63 -16.40
C SER A 119 1.83 -2.50 -15.43
N ARG A 120 2.55 -3.27 -14.61
CA ARG A 120 2.00 -3.98 -13.44
C ARG A 120 2.23 -3.21 -12.13
N ILE A 121 2.82 -2.03 -12.22
CA ILE A 121 3.11 -1.12 -11.11
C ILE A 121 2.09 0.02 -11.16
N LEU A 122 1.37 0.20 -10.06
CA LEU A 122 0.64 1.43 -9.78
C LEU A 122 1.39 2.21 -8.72
N VAL A 123 1.74 3.46 -9.00
CA VAL A 123 2.30 4.39 -8.02
C VAL A 123 1.16 5.28 -7.51
N LYS A 124 0.95 5.25 -6.18
CA LYS A 124 0.03 6.16 -5.51
C LYS A 124 0.75 7.46 -5.21
N MET A 125 0.19 8.57 -5.68
CA MET A 125 0.65 9.91 -5.33
C MET A 125 0.13 10.31 -3.95
N SER A 126 0.90 11.12 -3.21
CA SER A 126 0.58 11.54 -1.85
C SER A 126 -0.13 12.91 -1.78
N ASP A 127 -1.06 13.15 -2.70
CA ASP A 127 -1.83 14.40 -2.81
C ASP A 127 -2.72 14.70 -1.60
N ALA A 128 -3.19 13.70 -0.85
CA ALA A 128 -3.84 13.92 0.44
C ALA A 128 -2.86 14.53 1.46
N THR A 129 -1.62 14.03 1.49
CA THR A 129 -0.56 14.60 2.33
C THR A 129 -0.20 16.01 1.86
N ALA A 130 -0.04 16.23 0.55
CA ALA A 130 0.21 17.57 0.03
C ALA A 130 -0.86 18.57 0.48
N GLN A 131 -2.14 18.22 0.37
CA GLN A 131 -3.23 19.07 0.83
C GLN A 131 -3.22 19.31 2.35
N ALA A 132 -2.89 18.30 3.16
CA ALA A 132 -2.78 18.45 4.61
C ALA A 132 -1.80 19.56 5.03
N TYR A 133 -0.72 19.72 4.27
CA TYR A 133 0.33 20.69 4.50
C TYR A 133 0.09 22.04 3.83
N THR A 134 -0.68 22.08 2.73
CA THR A 134 -1.00 23.34 2.04
C THR A 134 -1.66 24.34 2.99
N ALA A 135 -0.98 25.47 3.21
CA ALA A 135 -1.35 26.57 4.09
C ALA A 135 -1.96 27.76 3.34
N TRP A 136 -2.34 27.59 2.07
CA TRP A 136 -3.08 28.58 1.30
C TRP A 136 -4.30 29.10 2.09
N GLY A 137 -4.54 30.40 2.05
CA GLY A 137 -5.57 31.07 2.88
C GLY A 137 -5.28 31.06 4.39
N GLY A 138 -4.07 30.68 4.81
CA GLY A 138 -3.67 30.56 6.22
C GLY A 138 -4.21 29.32 6.93
N ARG A 139 -4.76 28.35 6.18
CA ARG A 139 -5.44 27.16 6.74
C ARG A 139 -4.83 25.87 6.24
N SER A 140 -4.28 25.08 7.15
CA SER A 140 -3.89 23.68 6.93
C SER A 140 -4.24 22.83 8.15
N LEU A 141 -3.94 21.52 8.10
CA LEU A 141 -4.06 20.65 9.27
C LEU A 141 -3.00 20.95 10.35
N TYR A 142 -2.05 21.87 10.09
CA TYR A 142 -0.96 22.24 10.99
C TYR A 142 -0.86 23.75 11.29
N THR A 143 -1.53 24.64 10.55
CA THR A 143 -1.48 26.07 10.86
C THR A 143 -2.25 26.38 12.14
N ALA A 144 -1.86 27.46 12.84
CA ALA A 144 -2.65 28.04 13.91
C ALA A 144 -3.47 29.22 13.34
N PRO A 145 -4.82 29.25 13.50
CA PRO A 145 -5.65 28.24 14.16
C PRO A 145 -5.91 27.01 13.27
N HIS A 146 -5.82 25.82 13.88
CA HIS A 146 -6.01 24.52 13.23
C HIS A 146 -7.36 24.47 12.47
N ALA A 147 -7.32 23.97 11.23
CA ALA A 147 -8.49 23.75 10.41
C ALA A 147 -8.73 22.24 10.27
N PRO A 148 -9.71 21.64 10.97
CA PRO A 148 -9.97 20.20 10.88
C PRO A 148 -10.57 19.78 9.54
N HIS A 149 -10.95 20.74 8.70
CA HIS A 149 -11.46 20.53 7.35
C HIS A 149 -10.66 21.41 6.39
N ILE A 150 -10.31 20.85 5.25
CA ILE A 150 -9.65 21.56 4.15
C ILE A 150 -10.18 21.03 2.81
N SER A 151 -10.25 21.91 1.82
CA SER A 151 -10.72 21.55 0.48
C SER A 151 -9.55 21.21 -0.45
N PHE A 152 -9.74 20.26 -1.36
CA PHE A 152 -8.87 20.09 -2.54
C PHE A 152 -9.18 21.11 -3.62
N ASP A 153 -10.33 21.79 -3.56
CA ASP A 153 -10.76 22.81 -4.51
C ASP A 153 -10.18 24.18 -4.13
N ARG A 154 -8.85 24.21 -3.94
CA ARG A 154 -8.07 25.39 -3.57
C ARG A 154 -6.65 25.31 -4.15
N PRO A 155 -5.97 26.45 -4.32
CA PRO A 155 -4.58 26.46 -4.78
C PRO A 155 -3.63 25.73 -3.84
N TYR A 156 -2.61 25.10 -4.42
CA TYR A 156 -1.40 24.70 -3.69
C TYR A 156 -0.54 25.95 -3.46
N ASP A 157 -0.01 26.11 -2.26
CA ASP A 157 0.99 27.14 -1.94
C ASP A 157 2.42 26.69 -2.27
N ASP A 158 2.67 25.39 -2.27
CA ASP A 158 3.92 24.75 -2.68
C ASP A 158 3.69 23.33 -3.22
N LEU A 159 4.59 22.85 -4.07
CA LEU A 159 4.62 21.51 -4.67
C LEU A 159 5.81 20.67 -4.18
N ALA A 160 6.60 21.15 -3.21
CA ALA A 160 7.84 20.52 -2.77
C ALA A 160 7.71 19.04 -2.36
N LEU A 161 6.57 18.60 -1.80
CA LEU A 161 6.37 17.18 -1.47
C LEU A 161 6.38 16.27 -2.71
N PHE A 162 5.86 16.76 -3.84
CA PHE A 162 5.95 16.06 -5.12
C PHE A 162 7.38 16.18 -5.68
N GLU A 163 7.87 17.41 -5.80
CA GLU A 163 9.13 17.73 -6.49
C GLU A 163 10.37 17.17 -5.78
N ARG A 164 10.33 17.02 -4.45
CA ARG A 164 11.45 16.51 -3.67
C ARG A 164 11.52 14.98 -3.61
N TYR A 165 10.37 14.31 -3.53
CA TYR A 165 10.34 12.88 -3.24
C TYR A 165 9.78 12.03 -4.39
N GLN A 166 8.64 12.43 -4.95
CA GLN A 166 7.94 11.61 -5.94
C GLN A 166 8.52 11.80 -7.33
N VAL A 167 8.72 13.05 -7.78
CA VAL A 167 9.24 13.35 -9.11
C VAL A 167 10.62 12.72 -9.34
N PRO A 168 11.62 12.81 -8.43
CA PRO A 168 12.92 12.18 -8.66
C PRO A 168 12.85 10.65 -8.75
N PHE A 169 11.95 10.01 -8.00
CA PHE A 169 11.73 8.57 -8.10
C PHE A 169 11.07 8.19 -9.43
N LEU A 170 10.07 8.95 -9.90
CA LEU A 170 9.45 8.73 -11.21
C LEU A 170 10.47 8.93 -12.35
N GLN A 171 11.30 9.95 -12.26
CA GLN A 171 12.41 10.18 -13.19
C GLN A 171 13.40 9.01 -13.21
N TRP A 172 13.68 8.43 -12.04
CA TRP A 172 14.51 7.24 -11.93
C TRP A 172 13.86 6.01 -12.58
N LEU A 173 12.56 5.78 -12.38
CA LEU A 173 11.83 4.72 -13.07
C LEU A 173 11.94 4.87 -14.60
N GLU A 174 11.69 6.07 -15.11
CA GLU A 174 11.79 6.37 -16.54
C GLU A 174 13.22 6.23 -17.07
N SER A 175 14.23 6.62 -16.29
CA SER A 175 15.64 6.49 -16.69
C SER A 175 16.08 5.03 -16.83
N ARG A 176 15.41 4.12 -16.10
CA ARG A 176 15.59 2.67 -16.14
C ARG A 176 14.66 1.96 -17.13
N GLY A 177 13.78 2.68 -17.81
CA GLY A 177 12.78 2.10 -18.71
C GLY A 177 11.70 1.29 -17.97
N ILE A 178 11.47 1.56 -16.69
CA ILE A 178 10.44 0.90 -15.88
C ILE A 178 9.12 1.64 -16.08
N ALA A 179 8.17 0.99 -16.74
CA ALA A 179 6.83 1.54 -16.93
C ALA A 179 6.05 1.54 -15.61
N TYR A 180 5.20 2.56 -15.41
CA TYR A 180 4.31 2.68 -14.25
C TYR A 180 3.02 3.39 -14.66
N ASP A 181 1.95 3.11 -13.93
CA ASP A 181 0.73 3.90 -13.92
C ASP A 181 0.66 4.73 -12.63
N LEU A 182 -0.05 5.86 -12.63
CA LEU A 182 -0.31 6.68 -11.46
C LEU A 182 -1.78 6.65 -11.04
N CYS A 183 -2.02 6.75 -9.73
CA CYS A 183 -3.31 7.13 -9.17
C CYS A 183 -3.14 8.23 -8.10
N SER A 184 -4.21 9.01 -7.89
CA SER A 184 -4.30 9.89 -6.73
C SER A 184 -4.81 9.14 -5.50
N SER A 185 -4.68 9.76 -4.33
CA SER A 185 -5.29 9.29 -3.08
C SER A 185 -6.82 9.24 -3.22
N LEU A 186 -7.42 10.18 -3.95
CA LEU A 186 -8.87 10.20 -4.19
C LEU A 186 -9.32 9.05 -5.09
N ASP A 187 -8.52 8.62 -6.06
CA ASP A 187 -8.83 7.43 -6.86
C ASP A 187 -8.89 6.17 -5.99
N LEU A 188 -7.87 5.96 -5.16
CA LEU A 188 -7.80 4.79 -4.27
C LEU A 188 -8.89 4.81 -3.19
N HIS A 189 -9.31 6.00 -2.75
CA HIS A 189 -10.44 6.13 -1.84
C HIS A 189 -11.78 5.78 -2.52
N ARG A 190 -11.98 6.19 -3.78
CA ARG A 190 -13.24 6.00 -4.52
C ARG A 190 -13.47 4.56 -4.95
N ASP A 191 -12.42 3.89 -5.44
CA ASP A 191 -12.55 2.58 -6.07
C ASP A 191 -11.77 1.50 -5.29
N PRO A 192 -12.46 0.64 -4.51
CA PRO A 192 -11.80 -0.46 -3.79
C PRO A 192 -11.21 -1.53 -4.73
N GLN A 193 -11.56 -1.52 -6.03
CA GLN A 193 -11.03 -2.44 -7.03
C GLN A 193 -9.91 -1.83 -7.88
N LEU A 194 -9.50 -0.59 -7.63
CA LEU A 194 -8.47 0.11 -8.41
C LEU A 194 -7.18 -0.70 -8.56
N LEU A 195 -6.82 -1.47 -7.53
CA LEU A 195 -5.58 -2.26 -7.49
C LEU A 195 -5.68 -3.60 -8.23
N ALA A 196 -6.88 -4.08 -8.60
CA ALA A 196 -7.09 -5.40 -9.18
C ALA A 196 -6.29 -5.68 -10.47
N PRO A 197 -6.07 -4.72 -11.39
CA PRO A 197 -5.27 -4.93 -12.60
C PRO A 197 -3.75 -5.01 -12.35
N TYR A 198 -3.30 -4.64 -11.15
CA TYR A 198 -1.89 -4.43 -10.83
C TYR A 198 -1.30 -5.58 -10.01
N ARG A 199 0.03 -5.74 -10.11
CA ARG A 199 0.78 -6.69 -9.28
C ARG A 199 1.36 -6.01 -8.04
N LEU A 200 1.76 -4.75 -8.19
CA LEU A 200 2.50 -3.99 -7.21
C LEU A 200 1.91 -2.58 -7.06
N LEU A 201 1.60 -2.21 -5.82
CA LEU A 201 1.39 -0.82 -5.43
C LEU A 201 2.70 -0.24 -4.89
N VAL A 202 3.06 0.95 -5.33
CA VAL A 202 4.22 1.70 -4.84
C VAL A 202 3.75 3.00 -4.20
N SER A 203 4.27 3.31 -3.01
CA SER A 203 4.11 4.61 -2.36
C SER A 203 5.49 5.18 -2.07
N ILE A 204 5.66 6.49 -2.30
CA ILE A 204 6.97 7.15 -2.37
C ILE A 204 6.95 8.38 -1.47
N GLY A 205 8.03 8.59 -0.73
CA GLY A 205 8.25 9.84 -0.03
C GLY A 205 7.45 9.94 1.26
N HIS A 206 6.62 10.97 1.34
CA HIS A 206 5.81 11.25 2.53
C HIS A 206 4.33 11.03 2.18
N ASP A 207 3.76 9.93 2.68
CA ASP A 207 2.39 9.49 2.37
C ASP A 207 1.60 9.24 3.66
N GLU A 208 1.42 10.29 4.45
CA GLU A 208 0.97 10.28 5.84
C GLU A 208 -0.55 10.15 6.02
N TYR A 209 -1.34 10.75 5.14
CA TYR A 209 -2.79 10.90 5.33
C TYR A 209 -3.60 9.88 4.55
N TRP A 210 -4.24 8.95 5.27
CA TRP A 210 -4.96 7.83 4.68
C TRP A 210 -6.40 7.70 5.20
N SER A 211 -7.35 7.53 4.29
CA SER A 211 -8.74 7.21 4.63
C SER A 211 -8.88 5.72 4.94
N LEU A 212 -9.96 5.38 5.63
CA LEU A 212 -10.32 3.99 5.92
C LEU A 212 -10.42 3.17 4.64
N GLU A 213 -11.07 3.73 3.62
CA GLU A 213 -11.30 3.08 2.34
C GLU A 213 -9.98 2.79 1.60
N MET A 214 -9.04 3.74 1.59
CA MET A 214 -7.72 3.52 1.00
C MET A 214 -6.97 2.41 1.72
N ARG A 215 -6.94 2.45 3.05
CA ARG A 215 -6.23 1.45 3.84
C ARG A 215 -6.84 0.06 3.67
N ASP A 216 -8.16 -0.06 3.70
CA ASP A 216 -8.88 -1.31 3.50
C ASP A 216 -8.62 -1.90 2.11
N ALA A 217 -8.61 -1.07 1.06
CA ALA A 217 -8.30 -1.51 -0.31
C ALA A 217 -6.88 -2.09 -0.41
N VAL A 218 -5.88 -1.45 0.21
CA VAL A 218 -4.50 -1.94 0.18
C VAL A 218 -4.32 -3.20 1.03
N GLU A 219 -4.89 -3.25 2.23
CA GLU A 219 -4.84 -4.46 3.06
C GLU A 219 -5.55 -5.65 2.36
N ALA A 220 -6.69 -5.41 1.69
CA ALA A 220 -7.38 -6.42 0.90
C ALA A 220 -6.54 -6.86 -0.32
N PHE A 221 -5.86 -5.93 -0.99
CA PHE A 221 -4.96 -6.23 -2.10
C PHE A 221 -3.81 -7.15 -1.67
N VAL A 222 -3.16 -6.85 -0.53
CA VAL A 222 -2.12 -7.71 0.06
C VAL A 222 -2.68 -9.08 0.44
N ALA A 223 -3.88 -9.12 1.04
CA ALA A 223 -4.56 -10.36 1.40
C ALA A 223 -4.97 -11.19 0.17
N ALA A 224 -5.18 -10.57 -0.99
CA ALA A 224 -5.45 -11.24 -2.27
C ALA A 224 -4.18 -11.68 -3.01
N GLY A 225 -2.99 -11.38 -2.47
CA GLY A 225 -1.71 -11.76 -3.07
C GLY A 225 -0.99 -10.63 -3.80
N GLY A 226 -1.58 -9.44 -3.89
CA GLY A 226 -0.94 -8.23 -4.39
C GLY A 226 0.25 -7.80 -3.53
N ASN A 227 1.23 -7.12 -4.13
CA ASN A 227 2.44 -6.70 -3.42
C ASN A 227 2.43 -5.19 -3.17
N VAL A 228 3.09 -4.74 -2.11
CA VAL A 228 3.24 -3.31 -1.83
C VAL A 228 4.71 -2.99 -1.55
N ALA A 229 5.20 -1.88 -2.11
CA ALA A 229 6.51 -1.33 -1.79
C ALA A 229 6.37 0.11 -1.30
N PHE A 230 6.62 0.31 -0.01
CA PHE A 230 6.70 1.62 0.61
C PHE A 230 8.14 2.13 0.53
N PHE A 231 8.45 2.94 -0.48
CA PHE A 231 9.65 3.78 -0.50
C PHE A 231 9.37 5.10 0.23
N SER A 232 8.79 4.97 1.43
CA SER A 232 8.18 6.04 2.22
C SER A 232 8.42 5.80 3.73
N ALA A 233 8.24 6.85 4.53
CA ALA A 233 8.06 6.78 5.98
C ALA A 233 7.00 7.81 6.41
N ASN A 234 6.66 7.76 7.69
CA ASN A 234 5.47 8.38 8.24
C ASN A 234 4.26 8.04 7.36
N THR A 235 4.19 6.78 6.94
CA THR A 235 3.24 6.30 5.94
C THR A 235 1.97 5.84 6.63
N CYS A 236 0.81 6.30 6.15
CA CYS A 236 -0.49 5.92 6.70
C CYS A 236 -0.56 6.18 8.22
N TYR A 237 -0.03 7.30 8.68
CA TYR A 237 0.05 7.63 10.11
C TYR A 237 -1.24 8.27 10.63
N TRP A 238 -1.83 9.19 9.86
CA TRP A 238 -3.11 9.82 10.20
C TRP A 238 -4.27 9.18 9.46
N GLN A 239 -5.35 8.95 10.21
CA GLN A 239 -6.64 8.63 9.62
C GLN A 239 -7.36 9.92 9.19
N ILE A 240 -7.84 9.95 7.94
CA ILE A 240 -8.67 11.03 7.39
C ILE A 240 -10.05 10.54 6.97
N ARG A 241 -10.97 11.49 6.78
CA ARG A 241 -12.19 11.28 5.99
C ARG A 241 -12.13 12.13 4.73
N LEU A 242 -12.60 11.57 3.62
CA LEU A 242 -12.76 12.28 2.36
C LEU A 242 -14.25 12.34 2.04
N ALA A 243 -14.76 13.55 1.81
CA ALA A 243 -16.11 13.79 1.31
C ALA A 243 -15.98 14.35 -0.11
N LEU A 244 -16.50 13.61 -1.09
CA LEU A 244 -16.28 13.89 -2.51
C LEU A 244 -17.58 14.24 -3.26
N ASP A 245 -18.69 14.35 -2.54
CA ASP A 245 -19.98 14.83 -3.04
C ASP A 245 -20.01 16.37 -2.95
N GLY A 246 -19.87 17.04 -4.09
CA GLY A 246 -19.71 18.50 -4.15
C GLY A 246 -18.24 18.92 -4.03
N ALA A 247 -17.94 19.87 -3.16
CA ALA A 247 -16.56 20.26 -2.89
C ALA A 247 -15.77 19.09 -2.31
N ARG A 248 -14.55 18.87 -2.77
CA ARG A 248 -13.69 17.76 -2.34
C ARG A 248 -13.05 18.09 -1.00
N ILE A 249 -13.63 17.64 0.11
CA ILE A 249 -13.17 17.99 1.46
C ILE A 249 -12.41 16.83 2.10
N MET A 250 -11.27 17.16 2.72
CA MET A 250 -10.56 16.29 3.65
C MET A 250 -10.79 16.75 5.09
N THR A 251 -11.04 15.79 5.97
CA THR A 251 -11.26 16.04 7.40
C THR A 251 -10.24 15.28 8.24
N CYS A 252 -9.61 15.98 9.19
CA CYS A 252 -8.76 15.39 10.22
C CYS A 252 -8.73 16.29 11.45
N TYR A 253 -9.31 15.82 12.56
CA TYR A 253 -9.43 16.59 13.79
C TYR A 253 -8.16 16.59 14.64
N LYS A 254 -7.32 15.55 14.53
CA LYS A 254 -6.11 15.40 15.33
C LYS A 254 -6.35 15.68 16.82
N GLU A 255 -7.45 15.17 17.35
CA GLU A 255 -7.91 15.47 18.72
C GLU A 255 -6.89 15.09 19.80
N THR A 256 -6.02 14.12 19.50
CA THR A 256 -4.93 13.67 20.36
C THR A 256 -3.75 14.64 20.42
N GLU A 257 -3.75 15.71 19.61
CA GLU A 257 -2.81 16.83 19.68
C GLU A 257 -3.38 18.04 20.44
N GLY A 258 -4.48 17.86 21.19
CA GLY A 258 -5.13 18.93 21.95
C GLY A 258 -6.11 19.77 21.14
N ASN A 259 -6.42 19.35 19.91
CA ASN A 259 -7.45 19.93 19.06
C ASN A 259 -8.87 19.54 19.52
N PRO A 260 -9.92 20.24 19.06
CA PRO A 260 -11.29 19.90 19.40
C PRO A 260 -11.64 18.43 19.08
N PRO A 261 -12.51 17.80 19.90
CA PRO A 261 -13.06 16.49 19.62
C PRO A 261 -13.61 16.31 18.20
N ASP A 262 -13.29 15.19 17.57
CA ASP A 262 -13.94 14.75 16.34
C ASP A 262 -15.44 14.52 16.63
N PRO A 263 -16.39 15.18 15.95
CA PRO A 263 -17.81 15.04 16.24
C PRO A 263 -18.37 13.66 15.84
N SER A 264 -17.64 12.86 15.06
CA SER A 264 -18.07 11.52 14.64
C SER A 264 -17.56 10.41 15.55
N ARG A 265 -17.36 10.67 16.86
CA ARG A 265 -16.86 9.65 17.82
C ARG A 265 -17.74 8.42 17.93
N ASP A 266 -19.00 8.52 17.52
CA ASP A 266 -19.98 7.43 17.56
C ASP A 266 -19.64 6.28 16.61
N ASP A 267 -18.80 6.50 15.57
CA ASP A 267 -18.13 5.42 14.83
C ASP A 267 -16.62 5.43 15.15
N PRO A 268 -16.17 4.66 16.16
CA PRO A 268 -14.76 4.50 16.53
C PRO A 268 -13.80 4.25 15.37
N ARG A 269 -14.26 3.61 14.29
CA ARG A 269 -13.43 3.28 13.12
C ARG A 269 -13.23 4.46 12.19
N ARG A 270 -13.95 5.57 12.38
CA ARG A 270 -13.92 6.76 11.52
C ARG A 270 -13.37 8.00 12.23
N VAL A 271 -12.96 7.88 13.48
CA VAL A 271 -12.32 8.96 14.23
C VAL A 271 -10.97 9.30 13.59
N THR A 272 -10.74 10.59 13.37
CA THR A 272 -9.58 11.09 12.65
C THR A 272 -8.41 11.42 13.59
N VAL A 273 -7.79 10.35 14.08
CA VAL A 273 -6.60 10.34 14.95
C VAL A 273 -5.45 9.59 14.28
N ARG A 274 -4.31 9.42 14.95
CA ARG A 274 -3.27 8.52 14.46
C ARG A 274 -3.82 7.10 14.51
N TRP A 275 -3.50 6.30 13.50
CA TRP A 275 -4.11 4.98 13.32
C TRP A 275 -3.93 4.03 14.52
N TYR A 276 -2.83 4.16 15.26
CA TYR A 276 -2.56 3.36 16.47
C TYR A 276 -3.30 3.84 17.73
N GLU A 277 -3.88 5.03 17.72
CA GLU A 277 -4.51 5.63 18.90
C GLU A 277 -5.95 5.12 19.09
N PRO A 278 -6.44 5.09 20.35
CA PRO A 278 -7.85 4.91 20.59
C PRO A 278 -8.65 6.09 20.02
N PRO A 279 -9.87 5.85 19.51
CA PRO A 279 -10.58 4.57 19.57
C PRO A 279 -10.29 3.64 18.38
N VAL A 280 -9.52 4.07 17.38
CA VAL A 280 -9.24 3.31 16.13
C VAL A 280 -8.44 2.03 16.40
N ASN A 281 -7.37 2.11 17.20
CA ASN A 281 -6.56 0.96 17.65
C ASN A 281 -6.09 0.02 16.52
N ARG A 282 -5.78 0.58 15.35
CA ARG A 282 -5.35 -0.15 14.15
C ARG A 282 -3.99 0.40 13.70
N PRO A 283 -2.89 0.12 14.41
CA PRO A 283 -1.58 0.68 14.07
C PRO A 283 -1.19 0.40 12.62
N GLU A 284 -0.65 1.39 11.94
CA GLU A 284 -0.22 1.38 10.55
C GLU A 284 0.90 0.37 10.29
N SER A 285 1.72 0.09 11.30
CA SER A 285 2.74 -0.97 11.28
C SER A 285 2.17 -2.36 10.97
N ARG A 286 0.87 -2.62 11.20
CA ARG A 286 0.23 -3.88 10.76
C ARG A 286 0.19 -4.03 9.23
N LEU A 287 0.18 -2.90 8.52
CA LEU A 287 0.24 -2.83 7.06
C LEU A 287 1.67 -2.59 6.58
N THR A 288 2.36 -1.58 7.10
CA THR A 288 3.66 -1.13 6.58
C THR A 288 4.84 -1.94 7.12
N GLY A 289 4.65 -2.64 8.25
CA GLY A 289 5.69 -3.36 8.98
C GLY A 289 6.55 -2.51 9.92
N VAL A 290 6.41 -1.18 9.88
CA VAL A 290 7.18 -0.21 10.67
C VAL A 290 6.29 0.97 11.05
N SER A 291 6.68 1.80 12.00
CA SER A 291 5.88 2.95 12.42
C SER A 291 6.75 4.16 12.76
N TYR A 292 6.25 5.34 12.38
CA TYR A 292 6.86 6.62 12.74
C TYR A 292 6.88 6.86 14.25
N LYS A 293 5.97 6.23 15.02
CA LYS A 293 5.96 6.27 16.49
C LYS A 293 7.31 5.82 17.09
N TYR A 294 8.01 4.91 16.44
CA TYR A 294 9.34 4.41 16.83
C TYR A 294 10.46 4.98 15.95
N GLY A 295 10.05 5.74 14.95
CA GLY A 295 10.86 6.45 13.99
C GLY A 295 11.62 7.63 14.57
N ALA A 296 12.38 8.29 13.71
CA ALA A 296 13.01 9.57 13.99
C ALA A 296 12.57 10.63 12.98
N GLY A 297 12.57 11.89 13.41
CA GLY A 297 12.29 13.06 12.58
C GLY A 297 13.08 14.27 13.08
N TRP A 298 13.47 15.20 12.22
CA TRP A 298 14.36 16.31 12.60
C TRP A 298 13.81 17.65 12.12
N TRP A 299 13.43 18.56 13.01
CA TRP A 299 12.64 19.76 12.67
C TRP A 299 13.42 21.09 12.72
N ILE A 300 14.69 21.09 13.16
CA ILE A 300 15.38 22.33 13.57
C ILE A 300 16.74 22.54 12.86
N ASP A 301 16.89 23.76 12.31
CA ASP A 301 18.11 24.49 11.89
C ASP A 301 18.99 23.89 10.76
N PRO A 302 19.07 24.55 9.56
CA PRO A 302 19.95 24.14 8.45
C PRO A 302 21.46 24.29 8.73
N THR A 303 21.89 24.79 9.90
CA THR A 303 23.31 25.06 10.21
C THR A 303 24.04 23.97 11.01
N VAL A 304 23.41 22.82 11.29
CA VAL A 304 24.01 21.76 12.12
C VAL A 304 24.95 20.82 11.32
N PRO A 305 26.12 20.38 11.86
CA PRO A 305 27.26 19.83 11.09
C PRO A 305 27.14 18.37 10.60
N ALA A 306 28.11 17.96 9.77
CA ALA A 306 28.27 16.72 8.98
C ALA A 306 28.05 15.34 9.64
N GLN A 307 27.66 15.24 10.92
CA GLN A 307 27.27 13.96 11.54
C GLN A 307 25.88 13.46 11.09
N ARG A 308 25.19 14.27 10.28
CA ARG A 308 23.80 14.14 9.81
C ARG A 308 23.54 13.04 8.77
N TYR A 309 24.52 12.69 7.94
CA TYR A 309 24.25 11.84 6.77
C TYR A 309 24.55 10.38 7.09
N ARG A 310 23.70 9.81 7.94
CA ARG A 310 23.74 8.37 8.24
C ARG A 310 23.09 7.61 7.10
N GLY A 311 23.64 6.43 6.87
CA GLY A 311 23.02 5.42 6.05
C GLY A 311 22.37 4.34 6.91
N TYR A 312 21.67 3.45 6.24
CA TYR A 312 21.28 2.18 6.84
C TYR A 312 22.51 1.31 7.08
N THR A 313 22.60 0.68 8.25
CA THR A 313 23.55 -0.40 8.54
C THR A 313 22.91 -1.73 8.18
N VAL A 314 23.56 -2.51 7.33
CA VAL A 314 23.08 -3.82 6.87
C VAL A 314 23.05 -4.82 8.03
N ALA A 315 21.89 -5.42 8.26
CA ALA A 315 21.66 -6.46 9.25
C ALA A 315 21.65 -7.87 8.63
N ASP A 316 21.14 -8.01 7.41
CA ASP A 316 21.08 -9.28 6.68
C ASP A 316 21.47 -9.12 5.20
N ALA A 317 22.77 -9.22 4.92
CA ALA A 317 23.36 -9.16 3.59
C ALA A 317 23.00 -10.35 2.69
N GLY A 318 22.46 -11.44 3.26
CA GLY A 318 21.97 -12.58 2.51
C GLY A 318 20.57 -12.38 1.93
N ASP A 319 19.89 -11.29 2.30
CA ASP A 319 18.55 -10.99 1.84
C ASP A 319 18.51 -10.66 0.33
N TRP A 320 17.45 -11.11 -0.34
CA TRP A 320 17.27 -10.95 -1.79
C TRP A 320 17.20 -9.49 -2.22
N THR A 321 16.77 -8.58 -1.34
CA THR A 321 16.76 -7.14 -1.63
C THR A 321 18.17 -6.58 -1.86
N LEU A 322 19.18 -7.16 -1.22
CA LEU A 322 20.60 -6.79 -1.33
C LEU A 322 21.37 -7.60 -2.38
N ALA A 323 20.71 -8.51 -3.11
CA ALA A 323 21.37 -9.33 -4.12
C ALA A 323 22.08 -8.46 -5.18
N GLY A 324 23.36 -8.75 -5.43
CA GLY A 324 24.18 -8.03 -6.40
C GLY A 324 24.75 -6.69 -5.92
N THR A 325 24.47 -6.26 -4.67
CA THR A 325 25.03 -5.02 -4.10
C THR A 325 26.50 -5.16 -3.67
N GLY A 326 26.92 -6.39 -3.32
CA GLY A 326 28.22 -6.66 -2.69
C GLY A 326 28.32 -6.25 -1.22
N ALA A 327 27.23 -5.76 -0.61
CA ALA A 327 27.19 -5.35 0.78
C ALA A 327 27.37 -6.55 1.74
N ARG A 328 27.90 -6.26 2.94
CA ARG A 328 28.12 -7.21 4.02
C ARG A 328 27.40 -6.74 5.29
N ASN A 329 27.14 -7.66 6.22
CA ASN A 329 26.60 -7.29 7.53
C ASN A 329 27.51 -6.28 8.21
N GLY A 330 26.93 -5.17 8.68
CA GLY A 330 27.66 -4.04 9.26
C GLY A 330 28.07 -2.95 8.28
N ASP A 331 27.99 -3.17 6.96
CA ASP A 331 28.23 -2.11 5.98
C ASP A 331 27.12 -1.05 6.07
N MET A 332 27.49 0.20 5.79
CA MET A 332 26.57 1.32 5.73
C MET A 332 26.29 1.73 4.28
N PHE A 333 25.04 2.02 3.94
CA PHE A 333 24.67 2.55 2.62
C PHE A 333 23.62 3.66 2.70
N GLY A 334 23.61 4.54 1.70
CA GLY A 334 22.68 5.68 1.63
C GLY A 334 23.04 6.85 2.55
N ALA A 335 24.22 6.83 3.14
CA ALA A 335 24.83 8.02 3.73
C ALA A 335 25.09 9.04 2.61
N GLY A 336 24.45 10.20 2.68
CA GLY A 336 24.66 11.31 1.76
C GLY A 336 25.83 12.20 2.15
N THR A 337 25.95 13.33 1.44
CA THR A 337 26.87 14.44 1.75
C THR A 337 26.12 15.73 2.08
N SER A 338 24.80 15.72 1.94
CA SER A 338 23.83 16.80 2.11
C SER A 338 22.49 16.25 2.62
N VAL A 339 21.58 17.14 3.01
CA VAL A 339 20.22 16.74 3.42
C VAL A 339 19.42 16.15 2.26
N ASP A 340 19.80 16.45 1.03
CA ASP A 340 19.04 16.08 -0.16
C ASP A 340 19.46 14.72 -0.73
N ASP A 341 20.71 14.28 -0.51
CA ASP A 341 21.23 12.98 -0.99
C ASP A 341 21.36 11.90 0.10
N ALA A 342 21.15 12.24 1.38
CA ALA A 342 21.06 11.26 2.46
C ALA A 342 19.69 10.60 2.49
N ILE A 343 19.64 9.26 2.44
CA ILE A 343 18.35 8.57 2.36
C ILE A 343 17.59 8.58 3.69
N LEU A 344 18.27 8.73 4.83
CA LEU A 344 17.62 8.81 6.14
C LEU A 344 17.22 10.25 6.45
N GLY A 345 15.92 10.47 6.55
CA GLY A 345 15.32 11.79 6.74
C GLY A 345 14.26 12.05 5.66
N TYR A 346 13.47 13.11 5.74
CA TYR A 346 13.27 14.00 6.89
C TYR A 346 12.65 13.28 8.11
N GLU A 347 11.90 12.22 7.84
CA GLU A 347 11.36 11.28 8.82
C GLU A 347 11.69 9.84 8.42
N THR A 348 11.69 8.95 9.41
CA THR A 348 11.99 7.53 9.28
C THR A 348 11.01 6.72 10.11
N ASP A 349 10.78 5.47 9.73
CA ASP A 349 9.94 4.54 10.48
C ASP A 349 10.78 3.37 11.00
N ALA A 350 10.44 2.86 12.18
CA ALA A 350 11.11 1.71 12.77
C ALA A 350 10.14 0.64 13.25
N VAL A 351 10.66 -0.57 13.42
CA VAL A 351 9.90 -1.68 14.02
C VAL A 351 9.40 -1.33 15.42
N GLY A 352 8.18 -1.72 15.74
CA GLY A 352 7.55 -1.51 17.05
C GLY A 352 6.17 -2.14 17.16
N ASP A 353 5.28 -1.59 17.99
CA ASP A 353 3.94 -2.15 18.24
C ASP A 353 3.19 -2.36 16.92
N GLY A 354 2.59 -3.54 16.75
CA GLY A 354 1.80 -3.90 15.55
C GLY A 354 2.61 -4.42 14.35
N THR A 355 3.95 -4.37 14.41
CA THR A 355 4.82 -4.99 13.40
C THR A 355 4.49 -6.48 13.24
N PRO A 356 4.32 -7.00 12.01
CA PRO A 356 4.09 -8.43 11.78
C PRO A 356 5.20 -9.28 12.39
N PRO A 357 4.87 -10.38 13.10
CA PRO A 357 5.87 -11.24 13.75
C PRO A 357 6.90 -11.85 12.77
N ASP A 358 6.56 -11.95 11.49
CA ASP A 358 7.39 -12.47 10.41
C ASP A 358 8.22 -11.39 9.69
N PHE A 359 8.15 -10.13 10.12
CA PHE A 359 8.89 -9.02 9.52
C PHE A 359 10.41 -9.26 9.56
N ARG A 360 11.02 -9.25 8.38
CA ARG A 360 12.45 -9.43 8.15
C ARG A 360 13.11 -8.07 8.05
N VAL A 361 13.94 -7.75 9.03
CA VAL A 361 14.72 -6.53 8.99
C VAL A 361 16.02 -6.78 8.23
N VAL A 362 16.18 -6.07 7.12
CA VAL A 362 17.35 -6.16 6.24
C VAL A 362 18.42 -5.15 6.65
N ALA A 363 18.00 -3.94 7.06
CA ALA A 363 18.90 -2.90 7.52
C ALA A 363 18.25 -1.98 8.56
N ARG A 364 19.06 -1.35 9.42
CA ARG A 364 18.58 -0.46 10.49
C ARG A 364 19.48 0.76 10.67
N ALA A 365 18.94 1.80 11.28
CA ALA A 365 19.71 2.91 11.82
C ALA A 365 19.25 3.26 13.23
N ASP A 366 20.21 3.64 14.08
CA ASP A 366 19.95 4.23 15.39
C ASP A 366 20.06 5.76 15.25
N LEU A 367 18.95 6.44 15.52
CA LEU A 367 18.77 7.87 15.32
C LEU A 367 18.27 8.52 16.62
N ARG A 368 18.55 7.93 17.78
CA ARG A 368 18.13 8.48 19.08
C ARG A 368 18.77 9.82 19.38
N ASP A 369 19.94 10.08 18.80
CA ASP A 369 20.66 11.35 18.87
C ASP A 369 19.95 12.50 18.13
N TRP A 370 18.87 12.23 17.39
CA TRP A 370 18.04 13.26 16.75
C TRP A 370 17.10 13.98 17.73
N ALA A 371 16.85 13.43 18.92
CA ALA A 371 15.91 13.96 19.90
C ALA A 371 16.11 15.45 20.29
N PRO A 372 17.34 16.01 20.39
CA PRO A 372 17.52 17.42 20.71
C PRO A 372 17.04 18.38 19.61
N HIS A 373 16.87 17.89 18.39
CA HIS A 373 16.51 18.66 17.21
C HIS A 373 15.22 18.17 16.55
N GLY A 374 14.54 17.21 17.19
CA GLY A 374 13.24 16.71 16.79
C GLY A 374 12.82 15.47 17.57
N GLN A 375 12.45 14.41 16.87
CA GLN A 375 12.16 13.10 17.45
C GLN A 375 13.35 12.16 17.24
N GLY A 376 13.88 11.62 18.33
CA GLY A 376 14.85 10.53 18.26
C GLY A 376 14.15 9.17 18.22
N GLY A 377 14.76 8.21 17.52
CA GLY A 377 14.22 6.86 17.38
C GLY A 377 15.14 5.99 16.54
N GLY A 378 14.57 5.24 15.59
CA GLY A 378 15.36 4.48 14.63
C GLY A 378 14.75 4.48 13.23
N ALA A 379 15.44 3.81 12.32
CA ALA A 379 14.94 3.50 10.99
C ALA A 379 15.05 1.99 10.76
N SER A 380 14.07 1.38 10.10
CA SER A 380 14.08 -0.05 9.74
C SER A 380 13.64 -0.26 8.30
N LEU A 381 14.54 -0.84 7.50
CA LEU A 381 14.26 -1.32 6.16
C LEU A 381 14.04 -2.83 6.20
N GLY A 382 12.97 -3.30 5.58
CA GLY A 382 12.62 -4.71 5.63
C GLY A 382 11.37 -5.06 4.86
N TRP A 383 10.92 -6.30 5.04
CA TRP A 383 9.71 -6.79 4.41
C TRP A 383 9.08 -7.92 5.23
N TYR A 384 7.79 -8.16 5.02
CA TYR A 384 7.09 -9.32 5.54
C TYR A 384 6.25 -9.95 4.42
N GLN A 385 5.78 -11.18 4.65
CA GLN A 385 5.02 -11.90 3.63
C GLN A 385 3.82 -12.61 4.23
N ARG A 386 2.67 -12.32 3.64
CA ARG A 386 1.44 -13.11 3.80
C ARG A 386 1.15 -13.82 2.47
N ARG A 387 -0.03 -13.58 1.87
CA ARG A 387 -0.27 -13.96 0.47
C ARG A 387 0.52 -13.06 -0.48
N GLY A 388 0.49 -11.75 -0.22
CA GLY A 388 1.36 -10.75 -0.84
C GLY A 388 2.61 -10.46 -0.02
N VAL A 389 3.57 -9.79 -0.65
CA VAL A 389 4.79 -9.29 0.01
C VAL A 389 4.65 -7.78 0.20
N VAL A 390 5.00 -7.31 1.39
CA VAL A 390 5.09 -5.87 1.69
C VAL A 390 6.53 -5.54 2.05
N PHE A 391 7.15 -4.70 1.22
CA PHE A 391 8.45 -4.10 1.46
C PHE A 391 8.29 -2.68 2.01
N THR A 392 9.17 -2.28 2.92
CA THR A 392 9.28 -0.91 3.42
C THR A 392 10.74 -0.47 3.47
N ALA A 393 11.00 0.71 2.92
CA ALA A 393 12.26 1.41 3.03
C ALA A 393 12.41 2.15 4.36
N GLY A 394 11.31 2.44 5.07
CA GLY A 394 11.31 3.12 6.37
C GLY A 394 11.93 4.52 6.36
N THR A 395 11.86 5.23 5.23
CA THR A 395 12.36 6.62 5.12
C THR A 395 11.62 7.44 4.07
N VAL A 396 11.47 8.74 4.32
CA VAL A 396 10.87 9.69 3.36
C VAL A 396 11.81 9.97 2.18
N ASN A 397 13.12 10.08 2.40
CA ASN A 397 14.05 10.55 1.37
C ASN A 397 14.74 9.43 0.58
N TRP A 398 14.09 8.29 0.37
CA TRP A 398 14.68 7.20 -0.43
C TRP A 398 15.11 7.69 -1.83
N ALA A 399 14.30 8.55 -2.45
CA ALA A 399 14.57 9.10 -3.78
C ALA A 399 15.86 9.93 -3.85
N GLY A 400 16.27 10.57 -2.74
CA GLY A 400 17.53 11.32 -2.67
C GLY A 400 18.79 10.46 -2.87
N GLY A 401 18.69 9.15 -2.59
CA GLY A 401 19.81 8.21 -2.79
C GLY A 401 19.84 7.54 -4.17
N LEU A 402 18.84 7.78 -5.02
CA LEU A 402 18.78 7.21 -6.37
C LEU A 402 19.70 7.97 -7.32
N SER A 403 20.46 7.26 -8.16
CA SER A 403 21.38 7.90 -9.09
C SER A 403 20.76 8.16 -10.45
N ALA A 404 21.04 9.32 -11.05
CA ALA A 404 20.51 9.71 -12.36
C ALA A 404 21.09 8.90 -13.55
N GLY A 405 22.17 8.16 -13.33
CA GLY A 405 22.84 7.38 -14.40
C GLY A 405 23.89 6.37 -13.94
N GLY A 406 24.02 6.11 -12.63
CA GLY A 406 24.93 5.11 -12.07
C GLY A 406 24.16 3.89 -11.55
N THR A 407 24.81 3.05 -10.75
CA THR A 407 24.14 2.04 -9.93
C THR A 407 24.85 2.00 -8.58
N ASN A 408 24.14 2.32 -7.51
CA ASN A 408 24.59 2.18 -6.13
C ASN A 408 23.73 1.13 -5.38
N VAL A 409 23.95 0.98 -4.06
CA VAL A 409 23.19 0.03 -3.24
C VAL A 409 21.69 0.38 -3.19
N VAL A 410 21.34 1.67 -3.12
CA VAL A 410 19.95 2.16 -3.10
C VAL A 410 19.24 1.86 -4.43
N ASP A 411 19.91 2.16 -5.57
CA ASP A 411 19.43 1.81 -6.91
C ASP A 411 19.15 0.30 -7.04
N THR A 412 20.08 -0.51 -6.53
CA THR A 412 20.05 -1.97 -6.64
C THR A 412 18.92 -2.55 -5.79
N ILE A 413 18.74 -2.07 -4.56
CA ILE A 413 17.62 -2.49 -3.70
C ILE A 413 16.29 -2.12 -4.36
N ALA A 414 16.14 -0.88 -4.83
CA ALA A 414 14.91 -0.46 -5.50
C ALA A 414 14.62 -1.33 -6.73
N SER A 415 15.63 -1.59 -7.56
CA SER A 415 15.51 -2.45 -8.74
C SER A 415 15.15 -3.90 -8.38
N ASN A 416 15.78 -4.45 -7.34
CA ASN A 416 15.49 -5.80 -6.86
C ASN A 416 14.04 -5.91 -6.38
N VAL A 417 13.60 -4.97 -5.54
CA VAL A 417 12.23 -4.91 -5.01
C VAL A 417 11.22 -4.81 -6.15
N LEU A 418 11.37 -3.83 -7.05
CA LEU A 418 10.43 -3.67 -8.16
C LEU A 418 10.39 -4.91 -9.05
N ARG A 419 11.55 -5.50 -9.40
CA ARG A 419 11.61 -6.72 -10.21
C ARG A 419 10.97 -7.92 -9.53
N ALA A 420 11.27 -8.15 -8.26
CA ALA A 420 10.74 -9.31 -7.52
C ALA A 420 9.24 -9.18 -7.30
N LEU A 421 8.77 -7.97 -6.98
CA LEU A 421 7.38 -7.73 -6.63
C LEU A 421 6.48 -7.47 -7.85
N THR A 422 7.03 -7.23 -9.05
CA THR A 422 6.25 -7.19 -10.30
C THR A 422 6.25 -8.50 -11.07
N ALA A 423 7.18 -9.41 -10.75
CA ALA A 423 7.18 -10.74 -11.34
C ALA A 423 5.82 -11.40 -11.13
N ALA A 424 5.32 -12.05 -12.19
CA ALA A 424 4.17 -12.92 -12.06
C ALA A 424 4.45 -13.92 -10.92
N PRO A 425 3.48 -14.18 -10.03
CA PRO A 425 3.65 -15.31 -9.13
C PRO A 425 4.00 -16.50 -10.00
N VAL A 426 5.09 -17.21 -9.69
CA VAL A 426 5.37 -18.50 -10.32
C VAL A 426 4.07 -19.28 -10.15
N GLN A 427 3.42 -19.61 -11.26
CA GLN A 427 2.23 -20.44 -11.27
C GLN A 427 2.52 -21.57 -10.28
N PRO A 428 1.67 -21.80 -9.26
CA PRO A 428 1.79 -23.05 -8.53
C PRO A 428 1.91 -24.13 -9.60
N LEU A 429 2.92 -25.00 -9.49
CA LEU A 429 2.84 -26.22 -10.29
C LEU A 429 1.45 -26.77 -10.02
N ALA A 430 0.73 -27.11 -11.08
CA ALA A 430 -0.52 -27.81 -10.98
C ALA A 430 -0.24 -29.18 -10.36
N ILE A 431 -0.02 -29.19 -9.05
CA ILE A 431 -0.34 -30.33 -8.21
C ILE A 431 -1.87 -30.32 -8.26
N PRO A 432 -2.52 -31.37 -8.81
CA PRO A 432 -3.97 -31.43 -8.85
C PRO A 432 -4.47 -31.05 -7.46
N ASN A 433 -5.36 -30.05 -7.38
CA ASN A 433 -6.01 -29.72 -6.12
C ASN A 433 -6.43 -31.02 -5.45
N ALA A 434 -6.18 -31.16 -4.16
CA ALA A 434 -6.81 -32.24 -3.40
C ALA A 434 -8.26 -31.81 -3.10
N ASP A 435 -8.95 -31.20 -4.06
CA ASP A 435 -10.22 -30.56 -3.77
C ASP A 435 -11.31 -31.59 -3.57
N PHE A 436 -12.25 -31.23 -2.71
CA PHE A 436 -13.42 -32.04 -2.47
C PHE A 436 -14.40 -31.99 -3.63
N SER A 437 -14.20 -31.17 -4.67
CA SER A 437 -15.11 -31.06 -5.82
C SER A 437 -15.30 -32.35 -6.61
N ASP A 438 -14.39 -33.32 -6.47
CA ASP A 438 -14.55 -34.66 -7.06
C ASP A 438 -15.31 -35.65 -6.14
N TRP A 439 -15.70 -35.25 -4.91
CA TRP A 439 -16.48 -36.09 -4.00
C TRP A 439 -17.96 -36.09 -4.43
N ASN A 440 -18.52 -37.28 -4.65
CA ASN A 440 -19.88 -37.48 -5.14
C ASN A 440 -20.78 -38.28 -4.16
N GLY A 441 -20.47 -38.26 -2.87
CA GLY A 441 -21.02 -39.17 -1.85
C GLY A 441 -20.02 -40.24 -1.39
N ASP A 442 -19.13 -40.72 -2.27
CA ASP A 442 -18.02 -41.60 -1.92
C ASP A 442 -16.69 -40.84 -1.82
N LEU A 443 -15.78 -41.29 -0.93
CA LEU A 443 -14.41 -40.77 -0.85
C LEU A 443 -13.82 -40.60 -2.25
N PRO A 444 -13.25 -39.42 -2.60
CA PRO A 444 -12.56 -39.28 -3.87
C PRO A 444 -11.49 -40.37 -4.01
N ALA A 445 -11.24 -40.79 -5.24
CA ALA A 445 -10.11 -41.67 -5.53
C ALA A 445 -8.88 -41.10 -4.82
N PHE A 446 -8.15 -41.94 -4.08
CA PHE A 446 -6.93 -41.58 -3.34
C PHE A 446 -7.10 -40.85 -2.00
N TRP A 447 -8.30 -40.65 -1.45
CA TRP A 447 -8.44 -40.26 -0.04
C TRP A 447 -8.62 -41.50 0.86
N THR A 448 -7.98 -41.46 2.03
CA THR A 448 -8.05 -42.50 3.05
C THR A 448 -8.67 -41.92 4.31
N ILE A 449 -9.58 -42.68 4.92
CA ILE A 449 -10.11 -42.40 6.26
C ILE A 449 -9.44 -43.35 7.24
N ASP A 450 -9.14 -42.85 8.42
CA ASP A 450 -8.71 -43.64 9.56
C ASP A 450 -9.10 -42.92 10.87
N GLY A 451 -9.35 -43.71 11.91
CA GLY A 451 -10.00 -43.29 13.15
C GLY A 451 -11.40 -43.85 13.35
N ASP A 452 -12.05 -43.44 14.45
CA ASP A 452 -13.25 -44.10 15.00
C ASP A 452 -14.59 -43.44 14.59
N GLY A 453 -14.56 -42.36 13.83
CA GLY A 453 -15.71 -41.55 13.40
C GLY A 453 -16.05 -41.68 11.92
N THR A 454 -16.92 -40.80 11.42
CA THR A 454 -17.48 -40.89 10.05
C THR A 454 -17.06 -39.71 9.18
N LEU A 455 -17.16 -39.94 7.86
CA LEU A 455 -16.94 -38.94 6.83
C LEU A 455 -18.11 -38.99 5.86
N ASP A 456 -18.82 -37.88 5.72
CA ASP A 456 -20.04 -37.79 4.93
C ASP A 456 -20.05 -36.51 4.09
N ALA A 457 -20.79 -36.51 2.97
CA ALA A 457 -21.04 -35.29 2.22
C ALA A 457 -21.90 -34.33 3.06
N ALA A 458 -21.55 -33.04 3.09
CA ALA A 458 -22.39 -32.02 3.72
C ALA A 458 -23.32 -31.38 2.68
N ASP A 459 -24.57 -31.11 3.09
CA ASP A 459 -25.54 -30.39 2.26
C ASP A 459 -25.05 -28.94 2.05
N PRO A 460 -24.78 -28.51 0.80
CA PRO A 460 -24.38 -27.14 0.51
C PRO A 460 -25.50 -26.11 0.71
N ASP A 461 -26.78 -26.53 0.68
CA ASP A 461 -27.96 -25.65 0.76
C ASP A 461 -28.46 -25.43 2.21
N GLU A 462 -28.24 -26.38 3.13
CA GLU A 462 -28.53 -26.19 4.57
C GLU A 462 -27.64 -25.11 5.21
N ASP A 463 -26.48 -24.80 4.61
CA ASP A 463 -25.49 -23.83 5.09
C ASP A 463 -25.55 -22.50 4.32
N ALA A 464 -26.74 -21.87 4.31
CA ALA A 464 -27.12 -20.66 3.57
C ALA A 464 -26.26 -19.38 3.77
N ASN A 465 -25.13 -19.45 4.47
CA ASN A 465 -24.09 -18.42 4.50
C ASN A 465 -22.91 -18.71 3.54
N ALA A 466 -22.96 -19.79 2.75
CA ALA A 466 -21.94 -20.18 1.79
C ALA A 466 -21.89 -19.32 0.48
N ASN A 467 -22.72 -18.28 0.36
CA ASN A 467 -22.76 -17.38 -0.80
C ASN A 467 -21.50 -16.48 -1.00
N THR A 468 -20.40 -16.71 -0.28
CA THR A 468 -19.16 -15.92 -0.31
C THR A 468 -17.92 -16.67 -0.79
N PHE A 469 -18.01 -17.97 -1.13
CA PHE A 469 -16.89 -18.76 -1.67
C PHE A 469 -16.61 -18.44 -3.15
N ARG A 470 -16.17 -17.21 -3.46
CA ARG A 470 -15.62 -16.87 -4.79
C ARG A 470 -14.27 -17.58 -4.94
N PHE A 471 -14.27 -18.72 -5.62
CA PHE A 471 -13.39 -19.11 -6.75
C PHE A 471 -13.56 -20.62 -7.08
N ALA A 472 -14.79 -21.09 -7.34
CA ALA A 472 -15.12 -22.24 -8.22
C ALA A 472 -16.66 -22.41 -8.29
N PRO A 473 -17.23 -22.95 -9.38
CA PRO A 473 -18.65 -23.24 -9.46
C PRO A 473 -18.94 -24.56 -8.71
N GLN A 474 -19.78 -24.51 -7.66
CA GLN A 474 -20.26 -25.63 -6.82
C GLN A 474 -19.21 -26.24 -5.87
N PRO A 475 -19.12 -25.79 -4.59
CA PRO A 475 -18.25 -26.45 -3.62
C PRO A 475 -18.92 -27.73 -3.12
N VAL A 476 -18.28 -28.87 -3.38
CA VAL A 476 -18.57 -30.09 -2.63
C VAL A 476 -17.94 -29.95 -1.23
N LEU A 477 -18.72 -30.27 -0.21
CA LEU A 477 -18.35 -30.12 1.20
C LEU A 477 -18.21 -31.48 1.89
N ALA A 478 -17.22 -31.55 2.77
CA ALA A 478 -16.83 -32.73 3.52
C ALA A 478 -17.13 -32.57 5.00
N ARG A 479 -18.01 -33.38 5.58
CA ARG A 479 -18.24 -33.41 7.03
C ARG A 479 -17.47 -34.56 7.65
N ILE A 480 -16.56 -34.26 8.56
CA ILE A 480 -15.93 -35.25 9.44
C ILE A 480 -16.63 -35.17 10.80
N ASP A 481 -17.25 -36.28 11.20
CA ASP A 481 -17.85 -36.44 12.52
C ASP A 481 -16.98 -37.34 13.39
N ALA A 482 -16.22 -36.74 14.30
CA ALA A 482 -15.36 -37.44 15.25
C ALA A 482 -16.05 -37.65 16.61
N SER A 483 -17.38 -37.68 16.67
CA SER A 483 -18.13 -37.85 17.93
C SER A 483 -17.88 -39.18 18.63
N THR A 484 -17.58 -40.24 17.88
CA THR A 484 -17.27 -41.58 18.39
C THR A 484 -15.78 -41.80 18.66
N GLY A 485 -14.91 -40.89 18.21
CA GLY A 485 -13.47 -40.88 18.47
C GLY A 485 -12.70 -40.08 17.42
N GLU A 486 -11.41 -39.85 17.67
CA GLU A 486 -10.57 -39.03 16.76
C GLU A 486 -10.59 -39.63 15.35
N THR A 487 -10.79 -38.78 14.34
CA THR A 487 -10.97 -39.21 12.95
C THR A 487 -10.23 -38.29 12.01
N TRP A 488 -9.71 -38.84 10.92
CA TRP A 488 -9.06 -38.04 9.90
C TRP A 488 -9.31 -38.56 8.49
N ALA A 489 -9.22 -37.66 7.53
CA ALA A 489 -9.20 -37.93 6.10
C ALA A 489 -7.88 -37.41 5.53
N GLY A 490 -7.21 -38.18 4.68
CA GLY A 490 -5.94 -37.77 4.12
C GLY A 490 -5.69 -38.29 2.71
N ARG A 491 -5.00 -37.49 1.91
CA ARG A 491 -4.51 -37.83 0.58
C ARG A 491 -3.04 -38.26 0.67
N PRO A 492 -2.70 -39.55 0.50
CA PRO A 492 -1.33 -40.04 0.53
C PRO A 492 -0.56 -39.66 -0.75
N ASP A 493 0.75 -39.89 -0.73
CA ASP A 493 1.66 -39.85 -1.89
C ASP A 493 1.66 -38.54 -2.69
N LEU A 494 1.59 -37.40 -2.00
CA LEU A 494 1.89 -36.10 -2.61
C LEU A 494 3.36 -36.06 -3.02
N SER A 495 3.58 -35.92 -4.33
CA SER A 495 4.90 -35.67 -4.87
C SER A 495 5.33 -34.25 -4.52
N LEU A 496 6.43 -34.14 -3.78
CA LEU A 496 7.11 -32.89 -3.48
C LEU A 496 8.18 -32.68 -4.57
N ASP A 497 8.09 -31.62 -5.35
CA ASP A 497 8.88 -31.39 -6.56
C ASP A 497 10.30 -30.85 -6.29
N GLY A 498 10.89 -31.18 -5.13
CA GLY A 498 12.22 -30.69 -4.72
C GLY A 498 12.24 -29.24 -4.23
N ARG A 499 11.08 -28.59 -4.03
CA ARG A 499 10.98 -27.26 -3.40
C ARG A 499 11.11 -27.33 -1.88
N THR A 500 11.47 -26.21 -1.25
CA THR A 500 11.77 -26.12 0.19
C THR A 500 10.59 -25.68 1.07
N ARG A 501 9.45 -25.27 0.49
CA ARG A 501 8.24 -24.91 1.25
C ARG A 501 6.96 -25.32 0.53
N TYR A 502 5.97 -25.77 1.29
CA TYR A 502 4.66 -26.17 0.79
C TYR A 502 3.56 -25.59 1.67
N GLY A 503 2.43 -25.26 1.05
CA GLY A 503 1.23 -24.76 1.71
C GLY A 503 0.01 -25.64 1.42
N ALA A 504 -0.82 -25.90 2.43
CA ALA A 504 -2.12 -26.53 2.28
C ALA A 504 -3.20 -25.64 2.91
N GLY A 505 -4.22 -25.29 2.13
CA GLY A 505 -5.31 -24.44 2.57
C GLY A 505 -6.66 -25.12 2.47
N ALA A 506 -7.58 -24.81 3.38
CA ALA A 506 -8.97 -25.24 3.31
C ALA A 506 -9.85 -24.25 4.06
N TRP A 507 -11.09 -24.06 3.60
CA TRP A 507 -12.13 -23.46 4.42
C TRP A 507 -12.67 -24.52 5.37
N VAL A 508 -12.77 -24.15 6.65
CA VAL A 508 -13.19 -25.07 7.71
C VAL A 508 -14.21 -24.39 8.61
N ARG A 509 -15.24 -25.12 9.02
CA ARG A 509 -16.15 -24.72 10.09
C ARG A 509 -16.20 -25.82 11.13
N ALA A 510 -15.95 -25.49 12.38
CA ALA A 510 -16.02 -26.44 13.48
C ALA A 510 -16.63 -25.81 14.74
N SER A 511 -17.48 -26.56 15.44
CA SER A 511 -18.18 -26.14 16.67
C SER A 511 -17.28 -26.09 17.92
N SER A 512 -16.06 -26.62 17.81
CA SER A 512 -15.06 -26.67 18.88
C SER A 512 -13.65 -26.72 18.28
N ARG A 513 -12.63 -26.51 19.11
CA ARG A 513 -11.23 -26.70 18.71
C ARG A 513 -10.96 -28.17 18.38
N GLY A 514 -9.92 -28.42 17.59
CA GLY A 514 -9.49 -29.77 17.23
C GLY A 514 -9.66 -30.13 15.76
N ALA A 515 -10.26 -29.26 14.94
CA ALA A 515 -10.25 -29.39 13.48
C ALA A 515 -8.95 -28.78 12.91
N THR A 516 -8.14 -29.58 12.22
CA THR A 516 -6.83 -29.18 11.70
C THR A 516 -6.65 -29.54 10.23
N ILE A 517 -5.79 -28.80 9.53
CA ILE A 517 -5.17 -29.19 8.27
C ILE A 517 -3.66 -29.33 8.51
N ARG A 518 -3.06 -30.42 8.03
CA ARG A 518 -1.66 -30.76 8.27
C ARG A 518 -0.98 -31.18 6.98
N LEU A 519 0.29 -30.80 6.87
CA LEU A 519 1.26 -31.33 5.93
C LEU A 519 2.18 -32.26 6.72
N GLN A 520 2.19 -33.53 6.34
CA GLN A 520 2.85 -34.58 7.11
C GLN A 520 3.66 -35.51 6.19
N THR A 521 4.84 -35.93 6.63
CA THR A 521 5.62 -36.98 5.95
C THR A 521 4.93 -38.33 6.11
N THR A 522 4.88 -39.17 5.07
CA THR A 522 4.20 -40.47 5.16
C THR A 522 5.07 -41.58 5.75
N ASP A 523 6.39 -41.40 5.80
CA ASP A 523 7.35 -42.37 6.32
C ASP A 523 7.53 -42.30 7.85
N THR A 524 7.56 -41.09 8.37
CA THR A 524 7.89 -40.74 9.76
C THR A 524 6.72 -40.09 10.50
N TRP A 525 5.60 -39.87 9.81
CA TRP A 525 4.40 -39.23 10.35
C TRP A 525 4.67 -37.88 11.04
N THR A 526 5.70 -37.17 10.56
CA THR A 526 6.14 -35.91 11.14
C THR A 526 5.41 -34.76 10.45
N ASP A 527 4.71 -33.95 11.25
CA ASP A 527 4.08 -32.74 10.76
C ASP A 527 5.17 -31.71 10.44
N PHE A 528 5.21 -31.25 9.20
CA PHE A 528 6.07 -30.14 8.78
C PHE A 528 5.29 -28.86 8.53
N GLY A 529 3.96 -28.91 8.51
CA GLY A 529 3.06 -27.75 8.54
C GLY A 529 1.72 -28.12 9.18
N ARG A 530 1.12 -27.20 9.93
CA ARG A 530 -0.17 -27.41 10.61
C ARG A 530 -0.91 -26.09 10.81
N ALA A 531 -2.22 -26.12 10.62
CA ALA A 531 -3.14 -25.05 11.03
C ALA A 531 -4.37 -25.66 11.72
N GLU A 532 -4.96 -24.93 12.66
CA GLU A 532 -6.06 -25.38 13.51
C GLU A 532 -7.17 -24.34 13.56
N HIS A 533 -8.41 -24.80 13.49
CA HIS A 533 -9.61 -23.99 13.63
C HIS A 533 -9.76 -23.45 15.05
N SER A 534 -10.19 -22.19 15.18
CA SER A 534 -10.33 -21.55 16.50
C SER A 534 -11.39 -22.20 17.39
N GLY A 535 -12.36 -22.89 16.79
CA GLY A 535 -13.50 -23.54 17.42
C GLY A 535 -14.70 -22.61 17.66
N ASN A 536 -14.75 -21.47 16.99
CA ASN A 536 -15.79 -20.45 17.17
C ASN A 536 -17.13 -20.76 16.45
N GLY A 537 -17.29 -21.92 15.82
CA GLY A 537 -18.49 -22.29 15.07
C GLY A 537 -18.69 -21.54 13.74
N GLN A 538 -17.77 -20.65 13.37
CA GLN A 538 -17.79 -19.90 12.11
C GLN A 538 -16.89 -20.56 11.05
N TRP A 539 -16.98 -20.09 9.81
CA TRP A 539 -16.04 -20.48 8.75
C TRP A 539 -14.72 -19.73 8.90
N GLU A 540 -13.61 -20.45 8.84
CA GLU A 540 -12.24 -19.92 8.83
C GLU A 540 -11.43 -20.55 7.69
N TYR A 541 -10.59 -19.75 7.05
CA TYR A 541 -9.62 -20.28 6.10
C TYR A 541 -8.37 -20.70 6.87
N LEU A 542 -8.15 -22.02 6.98
CA LEU A 542 -6.93 -22.57 7.56
C LEU A 542 -5.85 -22.68 6.48
N PHE A 543 -4.63 -22.30 6.81
CA PHE A 543 -3.48 -22.43 5.90
C PHE A 543 -2.26 -22.96 6.66
N ALA A 544 -1.92 -24.23 6.43
CA ALA A 544 -0.72 -24.87 6.96
C ALA A 544 0.46 -24.61 6.02
N LEU A 545 1.52 -23.98 6.52
CA LEU A 545 2.77 -23.74 5.78
C LEU A 545 3.91 -24.53 6.44
N GLY A 546 4.75 -25.17 5.62
CA GLY A 546 5.77 -26.09 6.12
C GLY A 546 6.97 -26.32 5.22
N THR A 547 8.11 -26.70 5.81
CA THR A 547 9.34 -27.14 5.11
C THR A 547 9.59 -28.61 5.41
N PRO A 548 9.52 -29.52 4.42
CA PRO A 548 9.99 -30.88 4.60
C PRO A 548 11.50 -30.88 4.89
N GLY A 549 11.98 -31.83 5.69
CA GLY A 549 13.39 -31.94 6.09
C GLY A 549 14.37 -32.00 4.90
N ARG A 550 15.67 -31.87 5.19
CA ARG A 550 16.77 -31.63 4.22
C ARG A 550 16.87 -32.61 3.04
N ASP A 551 16.24 -33.79 3.10
CA ASP A 551 16.43 -34.84 2.11
C ASP A 551 15.45 -34.78 0.92
N GLY A 552 14.49 -33.84 0.90
CA GLY A 552 13.79 -33.35 -0.29
C GLY A 552 12.94 -34.34 -1.11
N ALA A 553 13.07 -35.64 -0.90
CA ALA A 553 12.35 -36.72 -1.56
C ALA A 553 11.73 -37.63 -0.50
N VAL A 554 10.56 -37.22 -0.03
CA VAL A 554 9.76 -38.00 0.92
C VAL A 554 8.32 -37.92 0.43
N PRO A 555 7.59 -39.05 0.30
CA PRO A 555 6.16 -38.94 0.08
C PRO A 555 5.53 -38.17 1.26
N ALA A 556 4.66 -37.23 0.94
CA ALA A 556 3.96 -36.42 1.91
C ALA A 556 2.45 -36.57 1.75
N ARG A 557 1.69 -36.14 2.74
CA ARG A 557 0.24 -36.12 2.69
C ARG A 557 -0.32 -34.83 3.23
N VAL A 558 -1.51 -34.51 2.76
CA VAL A 558 -2.39 -33.55 3.42
C VAL A 558 -3.33 -34.35 4.29
N LYS A 559 -3.39 -34.01 5.57
CA LYS A 559 -4.27 -34.64 6.56
C LYS A 559 -5.24 -33.59 7.09
N LEU A 560 -6.52 -33.89 7.00
CA LEU A 560 -7.59 -33.19 7.69
C LEU A 560 -7.95 -34.03 8.91
N GLN A 561 -7.73 -33.50 10.10
CA GLN A 561 -7.94 -34.26 11.34
C GLN A 561 -8.91 -33.51 12.23
N VAL A 562 -9.85 -34.26 12.80
CA VAL A 562 -10.85 -33.78 13.75
C VAL A 562 -10.69 -34.56 15.05
N ALA A 563 -10.42 -33.83 16.13
CA ALA A 563 -10.29 -34.40 17.47
C ALA A 563 -11.62 -35.03 17.93
N ALA A 564 -11.51 -36.04 18.80
CA ALA A 564 -12.66 -36.72 19.39
C ALA A 564 -13.67 -35.73 20.01
N GLY A 565 -14.97 -35.95 19.76
CA GLY A 565 -16.06 -35.09 20.22
C GLY A 565 -16.26 -33.81 19.41
N THR A 566 -15.54 -33.62 18.30
CA THR A 566 -15.69 -32.46 17.41
C THR A 566 -16.29 -32.87 16.07
N GLN A 567 -17.08 -31.98 15.48
CA GLN A 567 -17.53 -32.09 14.09
C GLN A 567 -16.96 -30.92 13.30
N ALA A 568 -16.52 -31.17 12.07
CA ALA A 568 -16.02 -30.13 11.20
C ALA A 568 -16.43 -30.34 9.76
N VAL A 569 -16.74 -29.24 9.08
CA VAL A 569 -17.00 -29.20 7.65
C VAL A 569 -15.80 -28.56 6.96
N TYR A 570 -15.24 -29.24 5.96
CA TYR A 570 -14.13 -28.77 5.14
C TYR A 570 -14.58 -28.50 3.70
N GLY A 571 -14.02 -27.47 3.07
CA GLY A 571 -14.28 -27.11 1.68
C GLY A 571 -13.06 -26.50 0.99
N GLY A 572 -12.93 -26.73 -0.32
CA GLY A 572 -11.92 -26.07 -1.16
C GLY A 572 -10.46 -26.33 -0.74
N VAL A 573 -10.08 -27.60 -0.58
CA VAL A 573 -8.71 -27.96 -0.18
C VAL A 573 -7.74 -27.72 -1.34
N THR A 574 -6.79 -26.82 -1.14
CA THR A 574 -5.77 -26.46 -2.12
C THR A 574 -4.37 -26.77 -1.59
N VAL A 575 -3.55 -27.42 -2.40
CA VAL A 575 -2.13 -27.63 -2.11
C VAL A 575 -1.32 -26.79 -3.09
N VAL A 576 -0.49 -25.90 -2.57
CA VAL A 576 0.38 -25.06 -3.41
C VAL A 576 1.84 -25.25 -3.01
N PRO A 577 2.75 -25.39 -3.97
CA PRO A 577 4.16 -25.18 -3.67
C PRO A 577 4.35 -23.72 -3.28
N ALA A 578 4.80 -23.46 -2.05
CA ALA A 578 5.12 -22.10 -1.63
C ALA A 578 6.47 -21.72 -2.23
N PHE A 579 6.61 -20.46 -2.65
CA PHE A 579 7.75 -19.89 -3.37
C PHE A 579 9.10 -20.54 -3.03
N ALA A 580 9.88 -20.88 -4.06
CA ALA A 580 11.28 -21.19 -3.87
C ALA A 580 11.98 -19.96 -3.25
N PRO A 581 12.92 -20.11 -2.29
CA PRO A 581 13.91 -19.07 -2.10
C PRO A 581 14.60 -18.87 -3.46
N ALA A 582 14.65 -17.62 -3.92
CA ALA A 582 15.34 -17.29 -5.16
C ALA A 582 16.77 -17.85 -5.11
N PRO A 583 17.29 -18.44 -6.21
CA PRO A 583 18.65 -18.94 -6.27
C PRO A 583 19.71 -17.84 -6.09
#